data_AF-A0A919S8Z8-F1
#
_entry.id   AF-A0A919S8Z8-F1
#
_cell.length_a   1.000
_cell.length_b   1.000
_cell.length_c   1.000
_cell.angle_alpha   90.00
_cell.angle_beta   90.00
_cell.angle_gamma   90.00
#
_symmetry.space_group_name_H-M   'P 1'
#
loop_
_entity.id
_entity.type
_entity.pdbx_description
1 polymer ?
#
loop_
_entity_poly.entity_id
_entity_poly.type
_entity_poly.pdbx_seq_one_letter_code
_entity_poly.pdbx_strand_id
1 'polypeptide(L)'
;MSKNEVERRSRRWTRRSEKPIRYGPLARCADWWCATRDARKGLPELPEDDRRTLDADIPTGTPHMSFLGHQGIERMAKEWIVYQSEVADPMAHQSDLQAKREALRDELTIATERFQTLDRGAADSSRVAGEERTDAGVVAQRRAKAYAAKRAEAKAKVDRLTADLNRMTAEIAQIAKQVAIRREIHERRADIIEAHIRRRRAAYETRLVRKHPHGLFLNRLLRPEWPEVPTWAAAPARVPQARVEDGEHSLADQSGGNRS
;
A
#
# COMPACT_ATOMS: atom_id res chain seq x y z
N MET A 1 -12.88 14.53 -12.88
CA MET A 1 -11.58 14.63 -13.60
C MET A 1 -11.79 14.27 -15.05
N SER A 2 -11.27 15.07 -15.99
CA SER A 2 -11.37 14.72 -17.42
C SER A 2 -10.44 13.55 -17.76
N LYS A 3 -10.76 12.78 -18.81
CA LYS A 3 -9.91 11.70 -19.32
C LYS A 3 -8.48 12.19 -19.63
N ASN A 4 -8.36 13.41 -20.14
CA ASN A 4 -7.09 14.08 -20.42
C ASN A 4 -6.27 14.37 -19.15
N GLU A 5 -6.94 14.63 -18.03
CA GLU A 5 -6.29 14.89 -16.74
C GLU A 5 -5.77 13.60 -16.11
N VAL A 6 -6.54 12.51 -16.23
CA VAL A 6 -6.11 11.15 -15.85
C VAL A 6 -4.91 10.72 -16.70
N GLU A 7 -4.93 10.94 -18.02
CA GLU A 7 -3.80 10.62 -18.90
C GLU A 7 -2.56 11.49 -18.65
N ARG A 8 -2.73 12.81 -18.44
CA ARG A 8 -1.60 13.69 -18.07
C ARG A 8 -0.97 13.26 -16.75
N ARG A 9 -1.80 12.94 -15.76
CA ARG A 9 -1.33 12.44 -14.46
C ARG A 9 -0.63 11.09 -14.62
N SER A 10 -1.26 10.13 -15.28
CA SER A 10 -0.68 8.82 -15.61
C SER A 10 0.65 8.91 -16.35
N ARG A 11 0.76 9.73 -17.41
CA ARG A 11 2.01 9.94 -18.17
C ARG A 11 3.10 10.64 -17.36
N ARG A 12 2.72 11.54 -16.44
CA ARG A 12 3.68 12.16 -15.51
C ARG A 12 4.23 11.12 -14.53
N TRP A 13 3.39 10.17 -14.10
CA TRP A 13 3.71 9.14 -13.12
C TRP A 13 4.44 7.92 -13.70
N THR A 14 4.12 7.55 -14.95
CA THR A 14 4.81 6.50 -15.72
C THR A 14 6.02 7.04 -16.49
N ARG A 15 6.29 8.35 -16.40
CA ARG A 15 7.49 8.94 -16.97
C ARG A 15 8.67 8.19 -16.38
N ARG A 16 9.48 7.57 -17.26
CA ARG A 16 10.70 6.81 -16.92
C ARG A 16 11.37 7.47 -15.72
N SER A 17 11.66 6.66 -14.71
CA SER A 17 12.30 7.07 -13.46
C SER A 17 13.30 8.19 -13.73
N GLU A 18 13.34 9.18 -12.83
CA GLU A 18 14.50 10.04 -12.70
C GLU A 18 15.75 9.18 -12.87
N LYS A 19 16.66 9.65 -13.73
CA LYS A 19 17.84 8.88 -14.17
C LYS A 19 18.41 8.12 -12.97
N PRO A 20 18.75 6.82 -13.11
CA PRO A 20 19.23 6.02 -11.99
C PRO A 20 20.28 6.82 -11.21
N ILE A 21 20.21 6.83 -9.87
CA ILE A 21 21.14 7.61 -9.05
C ILE A 21 22.54 7.02 -9.25
N ARG A 22 23.24 7.52 -10.28
CA ARG A 22 24.54 6.99 -10.69
C ARG A 22 25.54 7.35 -9.62
N TYR A 23 26.26 6.34 -9.13
CA TYR A 23 27.47 6.59 -8.38
C TYR A 23 28.57 7.00 -9.36
N GLY A 24 28.60 8.30 -9.67
CA GLY A 24 29.51 8.86 -10.66
C GLY A 24 30.95 8.94 -10.15
N PRO A 25 31.92 9.11 -11.08
CA PRO A 25 33.34 9.19 -10.74
C PRO A 25 33.66 10.32 -9.75
N LEU A 26 32.98 11.46 -9.84
CA LEU A 26 33.18 12.59 -8.92
C LEU A 26 32.81 12.24 -7.47
N ALA A 27 31.66 11.59 -7.27
CA ALA A 27 31.24 11.14 -5.95
C ALA A 27 32.24 10.13 -5.37
N ARG A 28 32.77 9.24 -6.23
CA ARG A 28 33.80 8.27 -5.85
C ARG A 28 35.11 8.93 -5.43
N CYS A 29 35.58 9.91 -6.20
CA CYS A 29 36.78 10.68 -5.85
C CYS A 29 36.60 11.43 -4.53
N ALA A 30 35.42 12.03 -4.29
CA ALA A 30 35.11 12.70 -3.04
C ALA A 30 35.15 11.72 -1.85
N ASP A 31 34.50 10.56 -1.98
CA ASP A 31 34.51 9.53 -0.93
C ASP A 31 35.94 9.02 -0.67
N TRP A 32 36.76 8.83 -1.72
CA TRP A 32 38.16 8.44 -1.58
C TRP A 32 39.03 9.50 -0.91
N TRP A 33 38.80 10.77 -1.23
CA TRP A 33 39.53 11.89 -0.64
C TRP A 33 39.20 12.01 0.85
N CYS A 34 37.92 11.99 1.22
CA CYS A 34 37.50 11.95 2.63
C CYS A 34 38.11 10.77 3.36
N ALA A 35 38.03 9.55 2.80
CA ALA A 35 38.61 8.35 3.41
C ALA A 35 40.12 8.46 3.63
N THR A 36 40.84 9.05 2.67
CA THR A 36 42.29 9.24 2.78
C THR A 36 42.64 10.30 3.84
N ARG A 37 41.86 11.38 3.92
CA ARG A 37 42.03 12.42 4.94
C ARG A 37 41.77 11.87 6.34
N ASP A 38 40.68 11.12 6.50
CA ASP A 38 40.27 10.58 7.80
C ASP A 38 41.22 9.44 8.22
N ALA A 39 41.73 8.63 7.28
CA ALA A 39 42.78 7.65 7.55
C ALA A 39 44.08 8.27 8.11
N ARG A 40 44.44 9.48 7.65
CA ARG A 40 45.66 10.18 8.06
C ARG A 40 45.54 10.88 9.41
N LYS A 41 44.32 11.28 9.79
CA LYS A 41 44.08 11.94 11.08
C LYS A 41 44.21 10.98 12.27
N GLY A 42 44.22 9.67 12.00
CA GLY A 42 44.02 8.66 13.03
C GLY A 42 42.56 8.64 13.47
N LEU A 43 42.02 7.46 13.72
CA LEU A 43 40.77 7.38 14.49
C LEU A 43 41.10 7.68 15.95
N PRO A 44 40.22 8.37 16.70
CA PRO A 44 40.39 8.48 18.15
C PRO A 44 40.65 7.09 18.71
N GLU A 45 41.65 6.97 19.60
CA GLU A 45 42.11 5.70 20.15
C GLU A 45 40.90 4.89 20.62
N LEU A 46 40.56 3.87 19.83
CA LEU A 46 39.50 2.94 20.19
C LEU A 46 40.10 2.11 21.33
N PRO A 47 39.51 2.11 22.53
CA PRO A 47 40.09 1.44 23.69
C PRO A 47 40.46 0.00 23.31
N GLU A 48 41.76 -0.32 23.35
CA GLU A 48 42.31 -1.56 22.75
C GLU A 48 41.78 -2.83 23.43
N ASP A 49 41.27 -2.72 24.67
CA ASP A 49 40.99 -3.86 25.53
C ASP A 49 39.51 -4.21 25.75
N ASP A 50 38.56 -3.31 25.48
CA ASP A 50 37.18 -3.55 25.93
C ASP A 50 36.23 -4.01 24.82
N ARG A 51 36.45 -5.26 24.36
CA ARG A 51 35.50 -5.97 23.48
C ARG A 51 34.16 -6.29 24.16
N ARG A 52 34.03 -6.09 25.47
CA ARG A 52 32.87 -6.51 26.28
C ARG A 52 31.97 -5.35 26.73
N THR A 53 32.43 -4.10 26.67
CA THR A 53 31.68 -2.89 27.06
C THR A 53 31.66 -1.85 25.94
N LEU A 54 31.58 -2.31 24.68
CA LEU A 54 31.05 -1.44 23.62
C LEU A 54 29.57 -1.23 23.91
N ASP A 55 29.29 -0.34 24.87
CA ASP A 55 27.98 0.26 25.07
C ASP A 55 27.48 0.71 23.69
N ALA A 56 26.22 0.38 23.39
CA ALA A 56 25.58 0.62 22.10
C ALA A 56 25.60 2.10 21.67
N ASP A 57 26.01 3.01 22.56
CA ASP A 57 25.95 4.46 22.41
C ASP A 57 27.24 5.10 21.90
N ILE A 58 28.37 4.37 21.77
CA ILE A 58 29.59 4.96 21.19
C ILE A 58 29.42 5.05 19.66
N PRO A 59 29.48 6.25 19.05
CA PRO A 59 29.32 6.42 17.61
C PRO A 59 30.41 5.65 16.86
N THR A 60 30.04 4.50 16.28
CA THR A 60 30.98 3.55 15.66
C THR A 60 31.46 3.98 14.26
N GLY A 61 31.31 5.26 13.91
CA GLY A 61 31.52 5.79 12.57
C GLY A 61 32.30 7.09 12.52
N THR A 62 33.04 7.28 11.43
CA THR A 62 33.67 8.57 11.11
C THR A 62 32.63 9.66 10.81
N PRO A 63 32.96 10.96 10.97
CA PRO A 63 32.04 12.05 10.61
C PRO A 63 31.49 11.95 9.19
N HIS A 64 32.29 11.49 8.21
CA HIS A 64 31.83 11.28 6.84
C HIS A 64 30.80 10.16 6.70
N MET A 65 30.92 9.07 7.47
CA MET A 65 29.92 8.00 7.49
C MET A 65 28.58 8.48 8.07
N SER A 66 28.62 9.26 9.15
CA SER A 66 27.43 9.89 9.73
C SER A 66 26.78 10.84 8.74
N PHE A 67 27.56 11.68 8.06
CA PHE A 67 27.08 12.55 6.98
C PHE A 67 26.39 11.77 5.85
N LEU A 68 27.00 10.69 5.35
CA LEU A 68 26.37 9.84 4.34
C LEU A 68 25.07 9.21 4.84
N GLY A 69 25.02 8.83 6.13
CA GLY A 69 23.83 8.30 6.78
C GLY A 69 22.68 9.30 6.80
N HIS A 70 22.93 10.50 7.35
CA HIS A 70 21.96 11.59 7.38
C HIS A 70 21.49 11.96 5.97
N GLN A 71 22.41 12.05 5.00
CA GLN A 71 22.05 12.31 3.61
C GLN A 71 21.11 11.24 3.03
N GLY A 72 21.29 9.97 3.39
CA GLY A 72 20.38 8.89 3.01
C GLY A 72 19.00 9.05 3.63
N ILE A 73 18.96 9.27 4.96
CA ILE A 73 17.72 9.47 5.72
C ILE A 73 16.92 10.66 5.19
N GLU A 74 17.56 11.81 4.99
CA GLU A 74 16.91 13.02 4.47
C GLU A 74 16.31 12.80 3.08
N ARG A 75 17.01 12.06 2.20
CA ARG A 75 16.50 11.76 0.86
C ARG A 75 15.30 10.82 0.91
N MET A 76 15.35 9.78 1.74
CA MET A 76 14.21 8.90 1.95
C MET A 76 13.03 9.67 2.56
N ALA A 77 13.26 10.53 3.56
CA ALA A 77 12.24 11.36 4.16
C ALA A 77 11.58 12.30 3.14
N LYS A 78 12.34 12.86 2.20
CA LYS A 78 11.78 13.64 1.07
C LYS A 78 10.88 12.78 0.19
N GLU A 79 11.28 11.57 -0.16
CA GLU A 79 10.41 10.64 -0.92
C GLU A 79 9.11 10.34 -0.17
N TRP A 80 9.18 10.19 1.16
CA TRP A 80 8.00 9.97 1.98
C TRP A 80 7.04 11.18 1.98
N ILE A 81 7.57 12.40 2.10
CA ILE A 81 6.76 13.62 2.02
C ILE A 81 6.09 13.72 0.64
N VAL A 82 6.81 13.39 -0.43
CA VAL A 82 6.23 13.35 -1.79
C VAL A 82 5.11 12.32 -1.85
N TYR A 83 5.33 11.08 -1.39
CA TYR A 83 4.30 10.05 -1.32
C TYR A 83 3.05 10.53 -0.59
N GLN A 84 3.21 11.08 0.62
CA GLN A 84 2.11 11.61 1.42
C GLN A 84 1.32 12.69 0.68
N SER A 85 2.02 13.62 0.03
CA SER A 85 1.39 14.67 -0.77
C SER A 85 0.60 14.12 -1.97
N GLU A 86 1.09 13.05 -2.60
CA GLU A 86 0.40 12.45 -3.74
C GLU A 86 -0.85 11.69 -3.31
N VAL A 87 -0.80 10.96 -2.18
CA VAL A 87 -1.92 10.14 -1.70
C VAL A 87 -2.95 10.89 -0.85
N ALA A 88 -2.68 12.13 -0.44
CA ALA A 88 -3.60 12.93 0.37
C ALA A 88 -5.01 13.02 -0.25
N ASP A 89 -5.13 13.53 -1.49
CA ASP A 89 -6.46 13.70 -2.11
C ASP A 89 -7.17 12.36 -2.36
N PRO A 90 -6.52 11.31 -2.91
CA PRO A 90 -7.17 10.02 -3.07
C PRO A 90 -7.62 9.39 -1.74
N MET A 91 -6.84 9.52 -0.68
CA MET A 91 -7.22 9.00 0.64
C MET A 91 -8.40 9.77 1.23
N ALA A 92 -8.44 11.09 1.08
CA ALA A 92 -9.61 11.90 1.46
C ALA A 92 -10.86 11.47 0.66
N HIS A 93 -10.74 11.34 -0.66
CA HIS A 93 -11.84 10.87 -1.51
C HIS A 93 -12.29 9.45 -1.16
N GLN A 94 -11.36 8.56 -0.83
CA GLN A 94 -11.68 7.20 -0.36
C GLN A 94 -12.49 7.24 0.95
N SER A 95 -12.10 8.09 1.90
CA SER A 95 -12.81 8.29 3.17
C SER A 95 -14.24 8.79 2.92
N ASP A 96 -14.41 9.78 2.05
CA ASP A 96 -15.73 10.31 1.69
C ASP A 96 -16.63 9.23 1.04
N LEU A 97 -16.06 8.42 0.15
CA LEU A 97 -16.79 7.30 -0.46
C LEU A 97 -17.15 6.21 0.54
N GLN A 98 -16.28 5.94 1.51
CA GLN A 98 -16.57 4.97 2.58
C GLN A 98 -17.75 5.43 3.44
N ALA A 99 -17.80 6.71 3.81
CA ALA A 99 -18.92 7.29 4.54
C ALA A 99 -20.24 7.21 3.72
N LYS A 100 -20.19 7.57 2.44
CA LYS A 100 -21.36 7.47 1.54
C LYS A 100 -21.83 6.03 1.34
N ARG A 101 -20.90 5.09 1.22
CA ARG A 101 -21.21 3.65 1.10
C ARG A 101 -21.95 3.15 2.35
N GLU A 102 -21.56 3.62 3.54
CA GLU A 102 -22.23 3.22 4.77
C GLU A 102 -23.67 3.76 4.85
N ALA A 103 -23.88 5.04 4.52
CA ALA A 103 -25.22 5.60 4.41
C ALA A 103 -26.10 4.86 3.39
N LEU A 104 -25.53 4.44 2.25
CA LEU A 104 -26.25 3.62 1.26
C LEU A 104 -26.59 2.21 1.76
N ARG A 105 -25.76 1.61 2.62
CA ARG A 105 -26.05 0.31 3.24
C ARG A 105 -27.24 0.40 4.17
N ASP A 106 -27.32 1.47 4.96
CA ASP A 106 -28.46 1.72 5.83
C ASP A 106 -29.74 1.91 5.00
N GLU A 107 -29.67 2.73 3.94
CA GLU A 107 -30.82 2.94 3.06
C GLU A 107 -31.25 1.66 2.33
N LEU A 108 -30.28 0.84 1.87
CA LEU A 108 -30.56 -0.46 1.25
C LEU A 108 -31.23 -1.41 2.23
N THR A 109 -30.82 -1.41 3.50
CA THR A 109 -31.43 -2.25 4.54
C THR A 109 -32.89 -1.87 4.74
N ILE A 110 -33.18 -0.57 4.93
CA ILE A 110 -34.56 -0.06 5.07
C ILE A 110 -35.40 -0.36 3.81
N ALA A 111 -34.84 -0.17 2.61
CA ALA A 111 -35.55 -0.45 1.37
C ALA A 111 -35.84 -1.94 1.20
N THR A 112 -34.91 -2.80 1.60
CA THR A 112 -35.05 -4.25 1.56
C THR A 112 -36.13 -4.72 2.53
N GLU A 113 -36.12 -4.23 3.76
CA GLU A 113 -37.17 -4.52 4.76
C GLU A 113 -38.55 -4.11 4.24
N ARG A 114 -38.69 -2.88 3.71
CA ARG A 114 -39.93 -2.40 3.11
C ARG A 114 -40.41 -3.28 1.96
N PHE A 115 -39.49 -3.69 1.07
CA PHE A 115 -39.81 -4.61 -0.02
C PHE A 115 -40.28 -5.96 0.52
N GLN A 116 -39.59 -6.54 1.51
CA GLN A 116 -39.99 -7.81 2.13
C GLN A 116 -41.35 -7.75 2.82
N THR A 117 -41.69 -6.63 3.49
CA THR A 117 -43.03 -6.42 4.06
C THR A 117 -44.10 -6.43 2.97
N LEU A 118 -43.85 -5.77 1.84
CA LEU A 118 -44.75 -5.79 0.67
C LEU A 118 -44.72 -7.14 -0.09
N ASP A 119 -43.70 -7.95 0.09
CA ASP A 119 -43.60 -9.27 -0.56
C ASP A 119 -44.45 -10.30 0.17
N ARG A 120 -44.46 -10.23 1.52
CA ARG A 120 -45.22 -11.13 2.40
C ARG A 120 -46.67 -10.67 2.61
N GLY A 121 -46.95 -9.38 2.43
CA GLY A 121 -48.30 -8.82 2.57
C GLY A 121 -49.24 -9.19 1.41
N ALA A 122 -50.55 -9.17 1.67
CA ALA A 122 -51.57 -9.24 0.64
C ALA A 122 -52.08 -7.84 0.30
N ALA A 123 -52.61 -7.67 -0.91
CA ALA A 123 -53.32 -6.43 -1.26
C ALA A 123 -54.55 -6.29 -0.36
N ASP A 124 -54.66 -5.15 0.33
CA ASP A 124 -55.80 -4.86 1.19
C ASP A 124 -57.10 -4.79 0.36
N SER A 125 -58.02 -5.72 0.62
CA SER A 125 -59.31 -5.81 -0.08
C SER A 125 -60.47 -5.12 0.66
N SER A 126 -60.22 -4.47 1.81
CA SER A 126 -61.26 -3.87 2.65
C SER A 126 -61.89 -2.61 2.05
N ARG A 127 -63.20 -2.59 1.77
CA ARG A 127 -63.88 -1.43 1.14
C ARG A 127 -63.68 -0.14 1.94
N VAL A 128 -63.41 0.97 1.25
CA VAL A 128 -63.37 2.33 1.83
C VAL A 128 -64.75 2.99 1.67
N ALA A 129 -65.11 3.87 2.61
CA ALA A 129 -66.37 4.63 2.54
C ALA A 129 -66.49 5.37 1.19
N GLY A 130 -67.63 5.19 0.51
CA GLY A 130 -67.87 5.72 -0.84
C GLY A 130 -67.71 4.71 -1.99
N GLU A 131 -67.20 3.50 -1.74
CA GLU A 131 -67.06 2.44 -2.77
C GLU A 131 -68.29 1.51 -2.90
N GLU A 132 -69.39 1.81 -2.20
CA GLU A 132 -70.56 0.92 -2.04
C GLU A 132 -71.20 0.50 -3.37
N ARG A 133 -71.24 1.42 -4.34
CA ARG A 133 -71.86 1.23 -5.67
C ARG A 133 -70.92 0.61 -6.71
N THR A 134 -69.63 0.45 -6.40
CA THR A 134 -68.66 -0.13 -7.34
C THR A 134 -68.61 -1.65 -7.16
N ASP A 135 -68.53 -2.38 -8.28
CA ASP A 135 -68.37 -3.83 -8.25
C ASP A 135 -67.12 -4.25 -7.46
N ALA A 136 -67.25 -5.29 -6.63
CA ALA A 136 -66.20 -5.75 -5.73
C ALA A 136 -64.97 -6.26 -6.51
N GLY A 137 -65.19 -6.90 -7.67
CA GLY A 137 -64.12 -7.39 -8.53
C GLY A 137 -63.31 -6.24 -9.13
N VAL A 138 -63.98 -5.16 -9.53
CA VAL A 138 -63.31 -3.94 -10.05
C VAL A 138 -62.45 -3.29 -8.97
N VAL A 139 -62.96 -3.16 -7.74
CA VAL A 139 -62.18 -2.62 -6.61
C VAL A 139 -60.97 -3.50 -6.31
N ALA A 140 -61.16 -4.82 -6.20
CA ALA A 140 -60.08 -5.78 -5.95
C ALA A 140 -58.99 -5.70 -7.04
N GLN A 141 -59.37 -5.63 -8.32
CA GLN A 141 -58.43 -5.52 -9.43
C GLN A 141 -57.62 -4.21 -9.38
N ARG A 142 -58.28 -3.07 -9.12
CA ARG A 142 -57.59 -1.77 -9.00
C ARG A 142 -56.57 -1.79 -7.87
N ARG A 143 -56.92 -2.39 -6.73
CA ARG A 143 -56.03 -2.49 -5.57
C ARG A 143 -54.90 -3.48 -5.77
N ALA A 144 -55.16 -4.63 -6.38
CA ALA A 144 -54.12 -5.57 -6.78
C ALA A 144 -53.11 -4.91 -7.73
N LYS A 145 -53.58 -4.12 -8.71
CA LYS A 145 -52.73 -3.34 -9.60
C LYS A 145 -51.91 -2.28 -8.85
N ALA A 146 -52.53 -1.53 -7.94
CA ALA A 146 -51.84 -0.52 -7.12
C ALA A 146 -50.79 -1.16 -6.19
N TYR A 147 -51.09 -2.33 -5.62
CA TYR A 147 -50.16 -3.10 -4.79
C TYR A 147 -48.97 -3.62 -5.59
N ALA A 148 -49.24 -4.20 -6.76
CA ALA A 148 -48.20 -4.66 -7.68
C ALA A 148 -47.27 -3.51 -8.12
N ALA A 149 -47.83 -2.32 -8.38
CA ALA A 149 -47.04 -1.13 -8.68
C ALA A 149 -46.14 -0.71 -7.50
N LYS A 150 -46.68 -0.66 -6.26
CA LYS A 150 -45.88 -0.37 -5.05
C LYS A 150 -44.76 -1.39 -4.83
N ARG A 151 -45.02 -2.68 -5.05
CA ARG A 151 -44.02 -3.75 -4.94
C ARG A 151 -42.94 -3.61 -6.02
N ALA A 152 -43.33 -3.32 -7.26
CA ALA A 152 -42.38 -3.08 -8.35
C ALA A 152 -41.49 -1.85 -8.09
N GLU A 153 -42.05 -0.76 -7.57
CA GLU A 153 -41.30 0.43 -7.16
C GLU A 153 -40.30 0.12 -6.03
N ALA A 154 -40.74 -0.59 -4.99
CA ALA A 154 -39.87 -0.99 -3.89
C ALA A 154 -38.72 -1.89 -4.37
N LYS A 155 -39.00 -2.86 -5.25
CA LYS A 155 -37.97 -3.71 -5.88
C LYS A 155 -36.99 -2.87 -6.69
N ALA A 156 -37.47 -1.98 -7.54
CA ALA A 156 -36.62 -1.10 -8.35
C ALA A 156 -35.72 -0.22 -7.47
N LYS A 157 -36.21 0.24 -6.31
CA LYS A 157 -35.39 0.96 -5.33
C LYS A 157 -34.27 0.09 -4.76
N VAL A 158 -34.56 -1.15 -4.36
CA VAL A 158 -33.54 -2.11 -3.87
C VAL A 158 -32.48 -2.40 -4.94
N ASP A 159 -32.93 -2.68 -6.17
CA ASP A 159 -32.03 -2.98 -7.29
C ASP A 159 -31.11 -1.78 -7.60
N ARG A 160 -31.66 -0.55 -7.59
CA ARG A 160 -30.88 0.69 -7.76
C ARG A 160 -29.86 0.90 -6.66
N LEU A 161 -30.25 0.80 -5.39
CA LEU A 161 -29.35 0.98 -4.25
C LEU A 161 -28.23 -0.07 -4.25
N THR A 162 -28.55 -1.31 -4.62
CA THR A 162 -27.56 -2.38 -4.77
C THR A 162 -26.54 -2.06 -5.86
N ALA A 163 -27.01 -1.57 -7.03
CA ALA A 163 -26.13 -1.14 -8.10
C ALA A 163 -25.24 0.05 -7.69
N ASP A 164 -25.79 1.03 -6.97
CA ASP A 164 -25.05 2.18 -6.47
C ASP A 164 -23.98 1.77 -5.44
N LEU A 165 -24.29 0.83 -4.53
CA LEU A 165 -23.35 0.28 -3.56
C LEU A 165 -22.21 -0.48 -4.23
N ASN A 166 -22.51 -1.30 -5.23
CA ASN A 166 -21.51 -2.04 -6.01
C ASN A 166 -20.57 -1.07 -6.74
N ARG A 167 -21.13 -0.01 -7.34
CA ARG A 167 -20.34 1.05 -8.01
C ARG A 167 -19.39 1.74 -7.02
N MET A 168 -19.88 2.16 -5.85
CA MET A 168 -19.02 2.80 -4.83
C MET A 168 -17.93 1.86 -4.32
N THR A 169 -18.27 0.58 -4.12
CA THR A 169 -17.29 -0.43 -3.68
C THR A 169 -16.17 -0.62 -4.70
N ALA A 170 -16.52 -0.68 -6.00
CA ALA A 170 -15.54 -0.74 -7.07
C ALA A 170 -14.66 0.52 -7.14
N GLU A 171 -15.23 1.71 -6.92
CA GLU A 171 -14.48 2.97 -6.90
C GLU A 171 -13.48 3.02 -5.72
N ILE A 172 -13.91 2.62 -4.52
CA ILE A 172 -13.05 2.50 -3.34
C ILE A 172 -11.89 1.53 -3.61
N ALA A 173 -12.18 0.36 -4.18
CA ALA A 173 -11.16 -0.63 -4.52
C ALA A 173 -10.14 -0.09 -5.54
N GLN A 174 -10.62 0.67 -6.54
CA GLN A 174 -9.76 1.28 -7.54
C GLN A 174 -8.84 2.34 -6.93
N ILE A 175 -9.33 3.17 -6.00
CA ILE A 175 -8.49 4.15 -5.29
C ILE A 175 -7.46 3.44 -4.41
N ALA A 176 -7.87 2.41 -3.66
CA ALA A 176 -6.96 1.62 -2.82
C ALA A 176 -5.82 1.01 -3.67
N LYS A 177 -6.13 0.49 -4.86
CA LYS A 177 -5.12 -0.01 -5.80
C LYS A 177 -4.16 1.10 -6.25
N GLN A 178 -4.65 2.30 -6.53
CA GLN A 178 -3.79 3.43 -6.90
C GLN A 178 -2.85 3.85 -5.77
N VAL A 179 -3.36 3.91 -4.53
CA VAL A 179 -2.55 4.20 -3.34
C VAL A 179 -1.47 3.13 -3.15
N ALA A 180 -1.82 1.84 -3.27
CA ALA A 180 -0.87 0.74 -3.16
C ALA A 180 0.26 0.80 -4.21
N ILE A 181 -0.08 1.06 -5.48
CA ILE A 181 0.92 1.21 -6.56
C ILE A 181 1.87 2.37 -6.25
N ARG A 182 1.36 3.50 -5.76
CA ARG A 182 2.21 4.65 -5.41
C ARG A 182 3.13 4.33 -4.25
N ARG A 183 2.61 3.67 -3.22
CA ARG A 183 3.42 3.21 -2.10
C ARG A 183 4.57 2.35 -2.58
N GLU A 184 4.29 1.34 -3.42
CA GLU A 184 5.34 0.48 -3.99
C GLU A 184 6.39 1.29 -4.75
N ILE A 185 5.98 2.26 -5.58
CA ILE A 185 6.92 3.11 -6.32
C ILE A 185 7.88 3.85 -5.37
N HIS A 186 7.37 4.43 -4.29
CA HIS A 186 8.19 5.17 -3.33
C HIS A 186 9.06 4.25 -2.46
N GLU A 187 8.58 3.06 -2.10
CA GLU A 187 9.40 2.02 -1.47
C GLU A 187 10.57 1.63 -2.38
N ARG A 188 10.34 1.40 -3.68
CA ARG A 188 11.43 1.13 -4.64
C ARG A 188 12.42 2.28 -4.78
N ARG A 189 11.97 3.53 -4.68
CA ARG A 189 12.88 4.68 -4.68
C ARG A 189 13.72 4.74 -3.42
N ALA A 190 13.13 4.44 -2.26
CA ALA A 190 13.86 4.31 -1.01
C ALA A 190 14.94 3.21 -1.10
N ASP A 191 14.61 2.03 -1.65
CA ASP A 191 15.57 0.94 -1.92
C ASP A 191 16.76 1.42 -2.77
N ILE A 192 16.48 2.20 -3.83
CA ILE A 192 17.52 2.74 -4.74
C ILE A 192 18.41 3.75 -4.01
N ILE A 193 17.83 4.62 -3.19
CA ILE A 193 18.56 5.59 -2.37
C ILE A 193 19.46 4.84 -1.39
N GLU A 194 18.92 3.87 -0.66
CA GLU A 194 19.67 3.03 0.28
C GLU A 194 20.84 2.33 -0.42
N ALA A 195 20.58 1.63 -1.53
CA ALA A 195 21.61 0.96 -2.31
C ALA A 195 22.67 1.93 -2.86
N HIS A 196 22.30 3.18 -3.16
CA HIS A 196 23.24 4.21 -3.57
C HIS A 196 24.16 4.63 -2.41
N ILE A 197 23.61 4.98 -1.25
CA ILE A 197 24.44 5.40 -0.11
C ILE A 197 25.27 4.21 0.41
N ARG A 198 24.75 2.98 0.40
CA ARG A 198 25.53 1.77 0.75
C ARG A 198 26.77 1.61 -0.13
N ARG A 199 26.64 1.81 -1.45
CA ARG A 199 27.79 1.79 -2.37
C ARG A 199 28.81 2.89 -2.07
N ARG A 200 28.36 4.08 -1.69
CA ARG A 200 29.24 5.19 -1.30
C ARG A 200 30.01 4.87 -0.01
N ARG A 201 29.32 4.36 1.01
CA ARG A 201 29.94 3.94 2.26
C ARG A 201 30.94 2.81 2.04
N ALA A 202 30.59 1.77 1.31
CA ALA A 202 31.50 0.67 1.01
C ALA A 202 32.79 1.15 0.31
N ALA A 203 32.66 2.09 -0.65
CA ALA A 203 33.82 2.68 -1.32
C ALA A 203 34.69 3.53 -0.38
N TYR A 204 34.06 4.29 0.52
CA TYR A 204 34.72 5.05 1.58
C TYR A 204 35.46 4.12 2.56
N GLU A 205 34.77 3.12 3.12
CA GLU A 205 35.28 2.14 4.09
C GLU A 205 36.45 1.34 3.53
N THR A 206 36.30 0.78 2.32
CA THR A 206 37.37 0.04 1.63
C THR A 206 38.63 0.89 1.51
N ARG A 207 38.47 2.18 1.17
CA ARG A 207 39.60 3.11 1.06
C ARG A 207 40.18 3.48 2.42
N LEU A 208 39.34 3.69 3.42
CA LEU A 208 39.73 4.00 4.79
C LEU A 208 40.57 2.87 5.39
N VAL A 209 40.07 1.63 5.35
CA VAL A 209 40.77 0.42 5.78
C VAL A 209 42.12 0.27 5.09
N ARG A 210 42.18 0.47 3.77
CA ARG A 210 43.44 0.34 3.00
C ARG A 210 44.48 1.41 3.34
N LYS A 211 44.06 2.60 3.78
CA LYS A 211 44.96 3.74 4.04
C LYS A 211 45.29 3.95 5.52
N HIS A 212 44.51 3.37 6.42
CA HIS A 212 44.73 3.49 7.86
C HIS A 212 45.88 2.58 8.32
N PRO A 213 46.80 3.06 9.18
CA PRO A 213 47.91 2.24 9.71
C PRO A 213 47.44 0.93 10.36
N HIS A 214 46.32 0.99 11.09
CA HIS A 214 45.69 -0.17 11.75
C HIS A 214 44.48 -0.71 10.97
N GLY A 215 44.53 -0.73 9.64
CA GLY A 215 43.40 -1.11 8.79
C GLY A 215 42.76 -2.46 9.11
N LEU A 216 43.57 -3.48 9.45
CA LEU A 216 43.07 -4.81 9.84
C LEU A 216 42.19 -4.77 11.10
N PHE A 217 42.56 -3.96 12.09
CA PHE A 217 41.79 -3.76 13.30
C PHE A 217 40.49 -3.01 13.00
N LEU A 218 40.58 -1.93 12.22
CA LEU A 218 39.42 -1.15 11.79
C LEU A 218 38.39 -1.99 11.04
N ASN A 219 38.82 -2.90 10.17
CA ASN A 219 37.93 -3.79 9.41
C ASN A 219 37.10 -4.73 10.31
N ARG A 220 37.57 -5.03 11.53
CA ARG A 220 36.81 -5.84 12.50
C ARG A 220 35.78 -5.01 13.27
N LEU A 221 36.04 -3.71 13.43
CA LEU A 221 35.18 -2.79 14.17
C LEU A 221 34.10 -2.15 13.31
N LEU A 222 34.37 -1.97 12.01
CA LEU A 222 33.38 -1.46 11.06
C LEU A 222 32.24 -2.47 10.93
N ARG A 223 31.14 -2.22 11.63
CA ARG A 223 29.90 -2.96 11.44
C ARG A 223 29.26 -2.51 10.13
N PRO A 224 28.82 -3.45 9.27
CA PRO A 224 28.01 -3.13 8.11
C PRO A 224 26.62 -2.56 8.46
N GLU A 225 26.29 -2.52 9.75
CA GLU A 225 25.00 -2.11 10.27
C GLU A 225 24.70 -0.67 9.84
N TRP A 226 23.73 -0.58 8.93
CA TRP A 226 23.19 0.69 8.45
C TRP A 226 22.36 1.31 9.59
N PRO A 227 22.32 2.66 9.74
CA PRO A 227 21.26 3.25 10.56
C PRO A 227 19.92 2.69 10.10
N GLU A 228 19.05 2.33 11.05
CA GLU A 228 17.79 1.66 10.76
C GLU A 228 17.09 2.36 9.59
N VAL A 229 16.88 1.61 8.50
CA VAL A 229 16.06 2.08 7.40
C VAL A 229 14.73 2.49 8.03
N PRO A 230 14.20 3.70 7.74
CA PRO A 230 12.96 4.15 8.34
C PRO A 230 11.89 3.06 8.24
N THR A 231 11.13 2.81 9.30
CA THR A 231 10.18 1.69 9.36
C THR A 231 9.16 1.67 8.22
N TRP A 232 8.85 2.82 7.62
CA TRP A 232 7.98 2.92 6.45
C TRP A 232 8.65 2.42 5.15
N ALA A 233 9.97 2.53 5.06
CA ALA A 233 10.80 2.08 3.94
C ALA A 233 11.36 0.68 4.17
N ALA A 234 11.42 0.22 5.42
CA ALA A 234 11.72 -1.15 5.75
C ALA A 234 10.65 -2.02 5.09
N ALA A 235 11.05 -2.72 4.01
CA ALA A 235 10.17 -3.69 3.39
C ALA A 235 9.64 -4.60 4.50
N PRO A 236 8.31 -4.78 4.64
CA PRO A 236 7.77 -5.73 5.61
C PRO A 236 8.51 -7.02 5.33
N ALA A 237 9.25 -7.54 6.33
CA ALA A 237 10.17 -8.65 6.19
C ALA A 237 9.50 -9.64 5.25
N ARG A 238 9.99 -9.74 4.01
CA ARG A 238 9.27 -10.51 2.99
C ARG A 238 9.20 -11.87 3.60
N VAL A 239 8.01 -12.26 4.07
CA VAL A 239 7.77 -13.61 4.57
C VAL A 239 8.29 -14.44 3.42
N PRO A 240 9.39 -15.21 3.61
CA PRO A 240 9.96 -15.97 2.52
C PRO A 240 8.77 -16.73 1.99
N GLN A 241 8.35 -16.39 0.75
CA GLN A 241 7.20 -17.03 0.15
C GLN A 241 7.61 -18.48 0.19
N ALA A 242 6.97 -19.25 1.09
CA ALA A 242 7.19 -20.67 1.17
C ALA A 242 7.06 -21.10 -0.28
N ARG A 243 8.15 -21.63 -0.85
CA ARG A 243 8.09 -22.24 -2.16
C ARG A 243 6.84 -23.10 -2.07
N VAL A 244 5.80 -22.72 -2.82
CA VAL A 244 4.71 -23.64 -3.09
C VAL A 244 5.46 -24.71 -3.84
N GLU A 245 5.90 -25.74 -3.11
CA GLU A 245 6.36 -26.97 -3.72
C GLU A 245 5.13 -27.41 -4.47
N ASP A 246 5.15 -27.14 -5.78
CA ASP A 246 4.17 -27.62 -6.72
C ASP A 246 4.12 -29.12 -6.48
N GLY A 247 3.10 -29.55 -5.74
CA GLY A 247 2.73 -30.94 -5.55
C GLY A 247 2.20 -31.50 -6.86
N GLU A 248 3.03 -31.48 -7.90
CA GLU A 248 2.89 -32.32 -9.08
C GLU A 248 3.41 -33.72 -8.76
N HIS A 249 2.83 -34.38 -7.75
CA HIS A 249 2.99 -35.82 -7.61
C HIS A 249 1.68 -36.49 -7.20
N SER A 250 1.18 -37.28 -8.16
CA SER A 250 0.44 -38.52 -7.95
C SER A 250 -1.09 -38.44 -7.86
N LEU A 251 -1.73 -38.14 -8.99
CA LEU A 251 -3.12 -38.53 -9.30
C LEU A 251 -3.19 -39.62 -10.38
N ALA A 252 -2.12 -40.41 -10.52
CA ALA A 252 -2.18 -41.66 -11.27
C ALA A 252 -2.42 -42.81 -10.29
N ASP A 253 -3.39 -43.66 -10.64
CA ASP A 253 -3.57 -45.02 -10.15
C ASP A 253 -4.53 -45.24 -8.95
N GLN A 254 -5.82 -44.95 -9.15
CA GLN A 254 -6.91 -45.71 -8.52
C GLN A 254 -8.04 -46.00 -9.53
N SER A 255 -7.71 -46.75 -10.59
CA SER A 255 -8.70 -47.44 -11.42
C SER A 255 -8.50 -48.94 -11.29
N GLY A 256 -8.89 -49.51 -10.15
CA GLY A 256 -8.75 -50.93 -9.88
C GLY A 256 -9.91 -51.49 -9.09
N GLY A 257 -10.83 -52.17 -9.78
CA GLY A 257 -11.57 -53.28 -9.21
C GLY A 257 -12.98 -52.98 -8.68
N ASN A 258 -13.97 -53.05 -9.59
CA ASN A 258 -15.26 -53.61 -9.20
C ASN A 258 -15.73 -54.59 -10.28
N ARG A 259 -15.42 -55.88 -10.07
CA ARG A 259 -16.05 -57.02 -10.72
C ARG A 259 -16.28 -58.08 -9.64
N SER A 260 -17.51 -58.19 -9.16
CA SER A 260 -18.31 -59.42 -8.96
C SER A 260 -19.54 -59.07 -8.16
#